data_AF-A0A935VF21-F1
#
_entry.id   AF-A0A935VF21-F1
#
_cell.length_a   1.000
_cell.length_b   1.000
_cell.length_c   1.000
_cell.angle_alpha   90.00
_cell.angle_beta   90.00
_cell.angle_gamma   90.00
#
_symmetry.space_group_name_H-M   'P 1'
#
loop_
_entity.id
_entity.type
_entity.pdbx_description
1 polymer ?
#
loop_
_entity_poly.entity_id
_entity_poly.type
_entity_poly.pdbx_seq_one_letter_code
_entity_poly.pdbx_strand_id
1 'polypeptide(L)'
;MERKFFNYYAIAVGLFLVWMLMRNQIWSNESLMPGDLVMIYARESGFYFLLLRIVFIIFTLWASFLLWTKGKSKFIWLAATAYSCILLLDTFILGAKYLEFKLVNESWEAAYPMSMFVGLGEAIFNILFTGFVVWLIKDSRKKRLERQQNLYKYDSAFGIQ
;
A
#
# COMPACT_ATOMS: atom_id res chain seq x y z
N MET A 1 13.06 15.90 9.08
CA MET A 1 12.01 14.85 9.17
C MET A 1 11.56 14.41 7.78
N GLU A 2 11.16 15.32 6.89
CA GLU A 2 10.65 14.98 5.54
C GLU A 2 11.70 14.31 4.63
N ARG A 3 12.94 14.82 4.61
CA ARG A 3 14.04 14.19 3.87
C ARG A 3 14.34 12.77 4.38
N LYS A 4 14.23 12.55 5.70
CA LYS A 4 14.41 11.21 6.30
C LYS A 4 13.30 10.26 5.89
N PHE A 5 12.04 10.73 5.90
CA PHE A 5 10.90 9.95 5.40
C PHE A 5 11.14 9.49 3.96
N PHE A 6 11.47 10.40 3.05
CA PHE A 6 11.71 10.05 1.64
C PHE A 6 12.85 9.06 1.46
N ASN A 7 13.98 9.29 2.13
CA ASN A 7 15.14 8.40 2.00
C ASN A 7 14.80 6.98 2.46
N TYR A 8 14.22 6.82 3.64
CA TYR A 8 13.86 5.49 4.16
C TYR A 8 12.75 4.84 3.34
N TYR A 9 11.77 5.64 2.89
CA TYR A 9 10.67 5.13 2.08
C TYR A 9 11.16 4.63 0.72
N ALA A 10 12.02 5.39 0.05
CA ALA A 10 12.60 5.00 -1.23
C ALA A 10 13.44 3.72 -1.10
N ILE A 11 14.24 3.59 -0.03
CA ILE A 11 15.00 2.37 0.27
C ILE A 11 14.04 1.19 0.45
N ALA A 12 12.99 1.35 1.26
CA ALA A 12 12.03 0.29 1.51
C ALA A 12 11.32 -0.16 0.22
N VAL A 13 10.81 0.79 -0.57
CA VAL A 13 10.17 0.49 -1.87
C VAL A 13 11.16 -0.20 -2.81
N GLY A 14 12.41 0.28 -2.90
CA GLY A 14 13.45 -0.34 -3.71
C GLY A 14 13.73 -1.79 -3.31
N LEU A 15 13.80 -2.09 -2.01
CA LEU A 15 13.99 -3.45 -1.51
C LEU A 15 12.83 -4.38 -1.91
N PHE A 16 11.58 -3.92 -1.82
CA PHE A 16 10.43 -4.72 -2.25
C PHE A 16 10.40 -4.95 -3.75
N LEU A 17 10.79 -3.96 -4.56
CA LEU A 17 10.91 -4.13 -6.02
C LEU A 17 12.00 -5.15 -6.37
N VAL A 18 13.16 -5.11 -5.72
CA VAL A 18 14.23 -6.10 -5.91
C VAL A 18 13.75 -7.49 -5.51
N TRP A 19 13.07 -7.63 -4.37
CA TRP A 19 12.54 -8.91 -3.93
C TRP A 19 11.47 -9.45 -4.90
N MET A 20 10.58 -8.60 -5.40
CA MET A 20 9.60 -8.97 -6.41
C MET A 20 10.27 -9.44 -7.71
N LEU A 21 11.38 -8.82 -8.13
CA LEU A 21 12.17 -9.29 -9.27
C LEU A 21 12.77 -10.68 -9.01
N MET A 22 13.30 -10.93 -7.81
CA MET A 22 13.80 -12.26 -7.44
C MET A 22 12.69 -13.31 -7.46
N ARG A 23 11.49 -12.99 -6.93
CA ARG A 23 10.32 -13.88 -6.97
C ARG A 23 9.86 -14.16 -8.39
N ASN A 24 10.01 -13.22 -9.31
CA ASN A 24 9.67 -13.43 -10.72
C ASN A 24 10.58 -14.48 -11.40
N GLN A 25 11.77 -14.75 -10.85
CA GLN A 25 12.67 -15.78 -11.39
C GLN A 25 12.12 -17.21 -11.20
N ILE A 26 11.20 -17.43 -10.26
CA ILE A 26 10.54 -18.74 -10.06
C ILE A 26 9.97 -19.25 -11.40
N TRP A 27 9.37 -18.35 -12.18
CA TRP A 27 8.74 -18.66 -13.46
C TRP A 27 9.69 -19.03 -14.60
N SER A 28 11.01 -18.84 -14.43
CA SER A 28 12.02 -19.22 -15.43
C SER A 28 12.47 -20.68 -15.32
N ASN A 29 11.98 -21.43 -14.32
CA ASN A 29 12.35 -22.82 -14.14
C ASN A 29 11.50 -23.75 -15.02
N GLU A 30 12.00 -24.07 -16.21
CA GLU A 30 11.35 -24.95 -17.19
C GLU A 30 11.21 -26.41 -16.72
N SER A 31 11.95 -26.82 -15.67
CA SER A 31 11.89 -28.20 -15.16
C SER A 31 10.68 -28.49 -14.26
N LEU A 32 9.98 -27.45 -13.79
CA LEU A 32 8.85 -27.58 -12.87
C LEU A 32 7.53 -27.48 -13.62
N MET A 33 6.54 -28.25 -13.16
CA MET A 33 5.19 -28.10 -13.71
C MET A 33 4.60 -26.75 -13.28
N PRO A 34 3.74 -26.13 -14.11
CA PRO A 34 3.13 -24.84 -13.80
C PRO A 34 2.40 -24.79 -12.44
N GLY A 35 1.75 -25.88 -12.04
CA GLY A 35 1.12 -25.99 -10.73
C GLY A 35 2.11 -25.88 -9.56
N ASP A 36 3.29 -26.49 -9.70
CA ASP A 36 4.35 -26.42 -8.69
C ASP A 36 4.94 -25.01 -8.62
N LEU A 37 5.13 -24.35 -9.77
CA LEU A 37 5.58 -22.95 -9.83
C LEU A 37 4.61 -22.02 -9.09
N VAL A 38 3.31 -22.19 -9.32
CA VAL A 38 2.26 -21.43 -8.63
C VAL A 38 2.28 -21.68 -7.12
N MET A 39 2.43 -22.93 -6.69
CA MET A 39 2.51 -23.30 -5.27
C MET A 39 3.76 -22.73 -4.60
N ILE A 40 4.92 -22.77 -5.26
CA ILE A 40 6.17 -22.17 -4.77
C ILE A 40 6.01 -20.65 -4.67
N TYR A 41 5.50 -20.01 -5.72
CA TYR A 41 5.25 -18.58 -5.73
C TYR A 41 4.33 -18.17 -4.57
N ALA A 42 3.20 -18.86 -4.39
CA ALA A 42 2.24 -18.59 -3.32
C ALA A 42 2.83 -18.83 -1.92
N ARG A 43 3.65 -19.86 -1.73
CA ARG A 43 4.34 -20.13 -0.46
C ARG A 43 5.27 -18.99 -0.09
N GLU A 44 6.05 -18.49 -1.05
CA GLU A 44 6.99 -17.38 -0.82
C GLU A 44 6.29 -16.02 -0.72
N SER A 45 5.10 -15.88 -1.30
CA SER A 45 4.25 -14.68 -1.18
C SER A 45 3.87 -14.34 0.25
N GLY A 46 3.64 -15.33 1.11
CA GLY A 46 3.11 -15.11 2.46
C GLY A 46 4.00 -14.20 3.31
N PHE A 47 5.30 -14.50 3.36
CA PHE A 47 6.27 -13.71 4.11
C PHE A 47 6.52 -12.33 3.47
N TYR A 48 6.56 -12.29 2.13
CA TYR A 48 6.68 -11.05 1.36
C TYR A 48 5.54 -10.06 1.70
N PHE A 49 4.28 -10.51 1.63
CA PHE A 49 3.12 -9.66 1.93
C PHE A 49 3.05 -9.24 3.40
N LEU A 50 3.45 -10.11 4.33
CA LEU A 50 3.51 -9.77 5.75
C LEU A 50 4.47 -8.59 5.99
N LEU A 51 5.70 -8.67 5.45
CA LEU A 51 6.67 -7.59 5.60
C LEU A 51 6.24 -6.32 4.87
N LEU A 52 5.65 -6.45 3.68
CA LEU A 52 5.13 -5.30 2.93
C LEU A 52 4.09 -4.54 3.76
N ARG A 53 3.16 -5.26 4.41
CA ARG A 53 2.16 -4.68 5.32
C ARG A 53 2.79 -4.00 6.53
N ILE A 54 3.75 -4.63 7.19
CA ILE A 54 4.44 -4.06 8.36
C ILE A 54 5.11 -2.73 7.99
N VAL A 55 5.86 -2.73 6.88
CA VAL A 55 6.53 -1.53 6.37
C VAL A 55 5.50 -0.45 6.00
N PHE A 56 4.42 -0.83 5.32
CA PHE A 56 3.35 0.09 4.98
C PHE A 56 2.71 0.73 6.22
N ILE A 57 2.42 -0.04 7.27
CA ILE A 57 1.87 0.47 8.54
C ILE A 57 2.82 1.50 9.15
N ILE A 58 4.12 1.21 9.22
CA ILE A 58 5.12 2.12 9.79
C ILE A 58 5.12 3.47 9.05
N PHE A 59 5.17 3.44 7.71
CA PHE A 59 5.19 4.68 6.91
C PHE A 59 3.85 5.41 6.93
N THR A 60 2.73 4.71 7.01
CA THR A 60 1.38 5.31 7.10
C THR A 60 1.19 6.01 8.44
N LEU A 61 1.65 5.42 9.55
CA LEU A 61 1.63 6.05 10.86
C LEU A 61 2.50 7.31 10.88
N TRP A 62 3.71 7.23 10.32
CA TRP A 62 4.60 8.40 10.23
C TRP A 62 4.00 9.51 9.34
N ALA A 63 3.42 9.14 8.20
CA ALA A 63 2.75 10.09 7.31
C ALA A 63 1.51 10.73 7.95
N SER A 64 0.73 9.94 8.72
CA SER A 64 -0.41 10.43 9.49
C SER A 64 0.02 11.44 10.55
N PHE A 65 1.14 11.20 11.24
CA PHE A 65 1.73 12.16 12.17
C PHE A 65 2.14 13.46 11.47
N LEU A 66 2.74 13.39 10.28
CA LEU A 66 3.08 14.58 9.47
C LEU A 66 1.84 15.33 8.98
N LEU A 67 0.77 14.62 8.62
CA LEU A 67 -0.51 15.23 8.23
C LEU A 67 -1.16 15.94 9.43
N TRP A 68 -1.16 15.31 10.60
CA TRP A 68 -1.71 15.90 11.82
C TRP A 68 -0.97 17.17 12.24
N THR A 69 0.35 17.08 12.35
CA THR A 69 1.20 18.18 12.87
C THR A 69 1.43 19.29 11.86
N LYS A 70 1.61 18.96 10.58
CA LYS A 70 2.02 19.92 9.53
C LYS A 70 1.01 20.08 8.40
N GLY A 71 -0.09 19.33 8.40
CA GLY A 71 -1.08 19.38 7.33
C GLY A 71 -0.65 18.78 5.99
N LYS A 72 0.48 18.06 5.94
CA LYS A 72 1.06 17.57 4.68
C LYS A 72 0.47 16.22 4.28
N SER A 73 -0.60 16.24 3.49
CA SER A 73 -1.27 15.01 3.00
C SER A 73 -0.48 14.26 1.91
N LYS A 74 0.50 14.90 1.28
CA LYS A 74 1.27 14.26 0.20
C LYS A 74 1.98 12.98 0.64
N PHE A 75 2.43 12.90 1.89
CA PHE A 75 3.20 11.75 2.38
C PHE A 75 2.33 10.51 2.59
N ILE A 76 1.09 10.70 3.06
CA ILE A 76 0.19 9.56 3.28
C ILE A 76 -0.32 9.03 1.95
N TRP A 77 -0.57 9.93 0.98
CA TRP A 77 -0.84 9.53 -0.41
C TRP A 77 0.34 8.81 -1.04
N LEU A 78 1.57 9.30 -0.87
CA LEU A 78 2.77 8.63 -1.37
C LEU A 78 2.87 7.21 -0.81
N ALA A 79 2.70 7.05 0.51
CA ALA A 79 2.73 5.75 1.20
C ALA A 79 1.68 4.78 0.63
N ALA A 80 0.44 5.24 0.49
CA ALA A 80 -0.67 4.45 -0.02
C ALA A 80 -0.51 4.08 -1.50
N THR A 81 -0.10 5.03 -2.34
CA THR A 81 0.07 4.79 -3.78
C THR A 81 1.15 3.77 -4.04
N ALA A 82 2.34 3.86 -3.43
CA ALA A 82 3.38 2.87 -3.76
C ALA A 82 3.04 1.48 -3.19
N TYR A 83 2.39 1.39 -2.03
CA TYR A 83 1.86 0.11 -1.53
C TYR A 83 0.87 -0.52 -2.51
N SER A 84 -0.13 0.24 -2.93
CA SER A 84 -1.12 -0.22 -3.92
C SER A 84 -0.47 -0.57 -5.26
N CYS A 85 0.52 0.19 -5.73
CA CYS A 85 1.26 -0.13 -6.96
C CYS A 85 2.01 -1.46 -6.85
N ILE A 86 2.67 -1.74 -5.71
CA ILE A 86 3.38 -3.00 -5.50
C ILE A 86 2.38 -4.18 -5.51
N LEU A 87 1.24 -4.04 -4.82
CA LEU A 87 0.20 -5.08 -4.82
C LEU A 87 -0.40 -5.32 -6.21
N LEU A 88 -0.70 -4.26 -6.95
CA LEU A 88 -1.24 -4.35 -8.31
C LEU A 88 -0.23 -4.97 -9.27
N LEU A 89 1.05 -4.63 -9.13
CA LEU A 89 2.11 -5.18 -9.95
C LEU A 89 2.33 -6.68 -9.70
N ASP A 90 2.33 -7.10 -8.43
CA ASP A 90 2.39 -8.53 -8.08
C ASP A 90 1.17 -9.29 -8.65
N THR A 91 -0.02 -8.71 -8.51
CA THR A 91 -1.26 -9.28 -9.06
C THR A 91 -1.21 -9.39 -10.59
N PHE A 92 -0.65 -8.38 -11.26
CA PHE A 92 -0.49 -8.36 -12.71
C PHE A 92 0.50 -9.43 -13.18
N ILE A 93 1.66 -9.57 -12.53
CA ILE A 93 2.67 -10.59 -12.87
C ILE A 93 2.04 -11.99 -12.79
N LEU A 94 1.33 -12.26 -11.69
CA LEU A 94 0.66 -13.55 -11.49
C LEU A 94 -0.44 -13.80 -12.53
N GLY A 95 -1.27 -12.80 -12.81
CA GLY A 95 -2.31 -12.88 -13.84
C GLY A 95 -1.76 -13.06 -15.26
N ALA A 96 -0.65 -12.41 -15.60
CA ALA A 96 0.02 -12.56 -16.89
C ALA A 96 0.56 -13.98 -17.05
N LYS A 97 1.24 -14.50 -16.02
CA LYS A 97 1.76 -15.87 -16.02
C LYS A 97 0.63 -16.89 -16.14
N TYR A 98 -0.50 -16.67 -15.46
CA TYR A 98 -1.67 -17.51 -15.65
C TYR A 98 -2.13 -17.60 -17.10
N LEU A 99 -2.32 -16.44 -17.73
CA LEU A 99 -2.86 -16.38 -19.08
C LEU A 99 -1.92 -17.08 -20.06
N GLU A 100 -0.61 -16.87 -19.90
CA GLU A 100 0.42 -17.59 -20.64
C GLU A 100 0.27 -19.12 -20.50
N PHE A 101 0.06 -19.62 -19.28
CA PHE A 101 -0.13 -21.06 -19.05
C PHE A 101 -1.45 -21.60 -19.60
N LYS A 102 -2.56 -20.86 -19.44
CA LYS A 102 -3.89 -21.28 -19.89
C LYS A 102 -3.98 -21.38 -21.41
N LEU A 103 -3.25 -20.52 -22.13
CA LEU A 103 -3.18 -20.55 -23.58
C LEU A 103 -2.42 -21.78 -24.11
N VAL A 104 -1.48 -22.32 -23.33
CA VAL A 104 -0.63 -23.46 -23.76
C VAL A 104 -1.22 -24.81 -23.31
N ASN A 105 -1.95 -24.85 -22.19
CA ASN A 105 -2.42 -26.09 -21.57
C ASN A 105 -3.96 -26.07 -21.39
N GLU A 106 -4.71 -26.07 -22.50
CA GLU A 106 -6.18 -26.00 -22.54
C GLU A 106 -6.90 -27.00 -21.61
N SER A 107 -6.30 -28.16 -21.34
CA SER A 107 -6.91 -29.24 -20.56
C SER A 107 -6.76 -29.10 -19.04
N TRP A 108 -6.04 -28.10 -18.53
CA TRP A 108 -5.79 -27.98 -17.10
C TRP A 108 -6.83 -27.08 -16.42
N GLU A 109 -7.94 -27.69 -16.01
CA GLU A 109 -8.98 -27.09 -15.15
C GLU A 109 -8.54 -26.95 -13.68
N ALA A 110 -7.28 -26.62 -13.41
CA ALA A 110 -6.88 -26.35 -12.04
C ALA A 110 -7.53 -25.04 -11.60
N ALA A 111 -8.57 -25.17 -10.78
CA ALA A 111 -9.31 -24.07 -10.19
C ALA A 111 -8.35 -22.98 -9.70
N TYR A 112 -8.40 -21.83 -10.35
CA TYR A 112 -7.57 -20.69 -9.97
C TYR A 112 -7.97 -20.28 -8.57
N PRO A 113 -7.09 -20.37 -7.55
CA PRO A 113 -7.48 -19.97 -6.23
C PRO A 113 -7.63 -18.45 -6.25
N MET A 114 -8.88 -17.97 -6.22
CA MET A 114 -9.23 -16.53 -6.13
C MET A 114 -8.42 -15.81 -5.02
N SER A 115 -7.98 -16.56 -4.01
CA SER A 115 -7.09 -16.08 -2.94
C SER A 115 -5.76 -15.52 -3.44
N MET A 116 -5.37 -15.73 -4.71
CA MET A 116 -4.18 -15.11 -5.29
C MET A 116 -4.43 -13.68 -5.83
N PHE A 117 -5.68 -13.25 -6.02
CA PHE A 117 -6.03 -11.86 -6.40
C PHE A 117 -6.31 -10.95 -5.21
N VAL A 118 -5.98 -11.38 -3.99
CA VAL A 118 -6.16 -10.59 -2.76
C VAL A 118 -5.46 -9.23 -2.87
N GLY A 119 -4.35 -9.13 -3.61
CA GLY A 119 -3.64 -7.89 -3.86
C GLY A 119 -4.49 -6.80 -4.53
N LEU A 120 -5.41 -7.16 -5.44
CA LEU A 120 -6.29 -6.19 -6.10
C LEU A 120 -7.30 -5.58 -5.11
N GLY A 121 -7.99 -6.44 -4.36
CA GLY A 121 -8.97 -6.00 -3.36
C GLY A 121 -8.31 -5.16 -2.26
N GLU A 122 -7.14 -5.59 -1.80
CA GLU A 122 -6.35 -4.88 -0.80
C GLU A 122 -5.84 -3.53 -1.31
N ALA A 123 -5.41 -3.44 -2.57
CA ALA A 123 -4.99 -2.18 -3.19
C ALA A 123 -6.15 -1.16 -3.28
N ILE A 124 -7.34 -1.60 -3.67
CA ILE A 124 -8.54 -0.76 -3.74
C ILE A 124 -8.92 -0.29 -2.33
N PHE A 125 -9.03 -1.22 -1.39
CA PHE A 125 -9.38 -0.91 -0.01
C PHE A 125 -8.39 0.08 0.61
N ASN A 126 -7.09 -0.08 0.34
CA ASN A 126 -6.07 0.82 0.82
C ASN A 126 -6.26 2.27 0.34
N ILE A 127 -6.57 2.48 -0.94
CA ILE A 127 -6.80 3.82 -1.51
C ILE A 127 -8.05 4.47 -0.89
N LEU A 128 -9.14 3.71 -0.78
CA LEU A 128 -10.39 4.19 -0.18
C LEU A 128 -10.19 4.55 1.31
N PHE A 129 -9.56 3.64 2.07
CA PHE A 129 -9.27 3.85 3.48
C PHE A 129 -8.34 5.05 3.70
N THR A 130 -7.30 5.21 2.87
CA THR A 130 -6.42 6.38 2.93
C THR A 130 -7.18 7.68 2.67
N GLY A 131 -8.06 7.68 1.67
CA GLY A 131 -8.93 8.83 1.40
C GLY A 131 -9.78 9.21 2.60
N PHE A 132 -10.37 8.21 3.25
CA PHE A 132 -11.16 8.38 4.48
C PHE A 132 -10.34 8.95 5.64
N VAL A 133 -9.14 8.42 5.90
CA VAL A 133 -8.22 8.92 6.95
C VAL A 133 -7.82 10.37 6.70
N VAL A 134 -7.47 10.72 5.45
CA VAL A 134 -7.12 12.09 5.08
C VAL A 134 -8.29 13.04 5.32
N TRP A 135 -9.50 12.63 4.95
CA TRP A 135 -10.72 13.40 5.18
C TRP A 135 -10.97 13.64 6.67
N LEU A 136 -10.92 12.60 7.50
CA LEU A 136 -11.11 12.70 8.95
C LEU A 136 -10.12 13.66 9.62
N ILE A 137 -8.82 13.54 9.28
CA ILE A 137 -7.79 14.38 9.88
C ILE A 137 -7.95 15.85 9.45
N LYS A 138 -8.29 16.09 8.18
CA LYS A 138 -8.55 17.46 7.70
C LYS A 138 -9.77 18.09 8.37
N ASP A 139 -10.87 17.35 8.51
CA ASP A 139 -12.08 17.82 9.19
C ASP A 139 -11.81 18.16 10.67
N SER A 140 -11.09 17.28 11.38
CA SER A 140 -10.69 17.52 12.76
C SER A 140 -9.85 18.79 12.93
N ARG A 141 -8.91 19.04 12.01
CA ARG A 141 -8.10 20.27 12.02
C ARG A 141 -8.96 21.50 11.74
N LYS A 142 -9.89 21.44 10.78
CA LYS A 142 -10.82 22.53 10.47
C LYS A 142 -11.65 22.92 11.70
N LYS A 143 -12.31 21.93 12.33
CA LYS A 143 -13.11 22.14 13.55
C LYS A 143 -12.32 22.72 14.72
N ARG A 144 -11.02 22.40 14.81
CA ARG A 144 -10.13 22.94 15.85
C ARG A 144 -9.77 24.39 15.59
N LEU A 145 -9.48 24.75 14.33
CA LEU A 145 -9.22 26.13 13.93
C LEU A 145 -10.46 27.01 14.14
N GLU A 146 -11.66 26.52 13.79
CA GLU A 146 -12.92 27.23 14.03
C GLU A 146 -13.16 27.48 15.53
N ARG A 147 -12.91 26.49 16.39
CA ARG A 147 -13.00 26.67 17.84
C ARG A 147 -12.02 27.72 18.37
N GLN A 148 -10.77 27.71 17.90
CA GLN A 148 -9.78 28.72 18.29
C GLN A 148 -10.22 30.12 17.86
N GLN A 149 -10.69 30.28 16.62
CA GLN A 149 -11.18 31.58 16.13
C GLN A 149 -12.39 32.09 16.94
N ASN A 150 -13.31 31.21 17.32
CA ASN A 150 -14.45 31.59 18.15
C ASN A 150 -14.04 31.99 19.57
N LEU A 151 -13.04 31.33 20.17
CA LEU A 151 -12.48 31.72 21.46
C LEU A 151 -11.81 33.10 21.37
N TYR A 152 -10.96 33.33 20.36
CA TYR A 152 -10.33 34.65 20.16
C TYR A 152 -11.36 35.77 19.95
N LYS A 153 -12.43 35.51 19.18
CA LYS A 153 -13.53 36.47 19.01
C LYS A 153 -14.21 36.77 20.34
N TYR A 154 -14.43 35.75 21.17
CA TYR A 154 -15.03 35.91 22.49
C TYR A 154 -14.13 36.77 23.41
N ASP A 155 -12.84 36.43 23.53
CA ASP A 155 -11.90 37.20 24.37
C ASP A 155 -11.80 38.66 23.93
N SER A 156 -11.78 38.90 22.61
CA SER A 156 -11.77 40.27 22.06
C SER A 156 -13.08 41.05 22.30
N ALA A 157 -14.21 40.36 22.41
CA ALA A 157 -15.51 40.98 22.69
C ALA A 157 -15.69 41.34 24.17
N PHE A 158 -14.97 40.65 25.07
CA PHE A 158 -15.05 40.86 26.52
C PHE A 158 -13.84 41.61 27.12
N GLY A 159 -12.89 42.05 26.30
CA GLY A 159 -11.77 42.91 26.74
C GLY A 159 -10.80 42.25 27.72
N ILE A 160 -10.74 40.92 27.74
CA ILE A 160 -9.80 40.17 28.57
C ILE A 160 -8.45 40.17 27.84
N GLN A 161 -7.56 41.11 28.20
CA GLN A 161 -6.15 41.13 27.78
C GLN A 161 -5.25 40.58 28.88
#